data_AF-A0A5D6XZL0-F1
#
_entry.id   AF-A0A5D6XZL0-F1
#
_cell.length_a   1.000
_cell.length_b   1.000
_cell.length_c   1.000
_cell.angle_alpha   90.00
_cell.angle_beta   90.00
_cell.angle_gamma   90.00
#
_symmetry.space_group_name_H-M   'P 1'
#
loop_
_entity.id
_entity.type
_entity.pdbx_description
1 polymer ?
#
loop_
_entity_poly.entity_id
_entity_poly.type
_entity_poly.pdbx_seq_one_letter_code
_entity_poly.pdbx_strand_id
1 'polypeptide(L)'
;MLSRRLLRPASAEASLGVPSGNLCSALSNCNGHGRCVTASKTCICFEGYGATSDITSYKSPDCSKRVCPSGPSWAGIPTAANSAHPRTECSDAGYCDRSSGQCRCFAGYDGAACQRYACPNGCSGHGQCVSMQAMAELTNAAPLSAATTYAGAEATTTWDQNRIFGCVCDSSWDVGLAAGQRQSSQWFGADCSLMRCPSGDDPMTTVDETDCGGKLAPGGVGTGETGNKCHIDCSNRGKCDYTTGTCACFSGFYGSNCASLSPVV
;
A
#
# COMPACT_ATOMS: atom_id res chain seq x y z
N MET A 1 -1.32 -17.89 -72.92
CA MET A 1 -0.21 -16.95 -73.11
C MET A 1 0.30 -16.52 -71.76
N LEU A 2 1.58 -16.78 -71.51
CA LEU A 2 2.34 -16.44 -70.31
C LEU A 2 2.28 -14.94 -70.02
N SER A 3 2.15 -14.54 -68.75
CA SER A 3 2.72 -13.25 -68.32
C SER A 3 3.13 -13.22 -66.85
N ARG A 4 4.40 -13.57 -66.66
CA ARG A 4 5.42 -13.12 -65.69
C ARG A 4 4.94 -12.54 -64.35
N ARG A 5 5.19 -13.32 -63.28
CA ARG A 5 5.45 -12.81 -61.92
C ARG A 5 6.70 -11.92 -61.94
N LEU A 6 6.54 -10.65 -61.57
CA LEU A 6 7.65 -9.74 -61.30
C LEU A 6 8.21 -10.05 -59.90
N LEU A 7 9.37 -10.71 -59.85
CA LEU A 7 10.17 -10.79 -58.64
C LEU A 7 10.73 -9.39 -58.34
N ARG A 8 10.41 -8.86 -57.16
CA ARG A 8 11.11 -7.69 -56.60
C ARG A 8 12.53 -8.13 -56.22
N PRO A 9 13.58 -7.36 -56.56
CA PRO A 9 14.91 -7.68 -56.11
C PRO A 9 14.95 -7.54 -54.59
N ALA A 10 15.47 -8.55 -53.91
CA ALA A 10 15.84 -8.44 -52.51
C ALA A 10 16.86 -7.31 -52.39
N SER A 11 16.54 -6.29 -51.61
CA SER A 11 17.51 -5.31 -51.16
C SER A 11 18.59 -6.07 -50.40
N ALA A 12 19.73 -6.28 -51.04
CA ALA A 12 20.94 -6.69 -50.35
C ALA A 12 21.30 -5.52 -49.42
N GLU A 13 20.88 -5.59 -48.17
CA GLU A 13 21.54 -4.82 -47.13
C GLU A 13 23.00 -5.28 -47.15
N ALA A 14 23.86 -4.42 -47.65
CA ALA A 14 25.29 -4.61 -47.56
C ALA A 14 25.59 -4.76 -46.06
N SER A 15 25.90 -5.99 -45.66
CA SER A 15 26.63 -6.25 -44.42
C SER A 15 27.97 -5.55 -44.59
N LEU A 16 28.00 -4.27 -44.20
CA LEU A 16 29.23 -3.53 -43.97
C LEU A 16 30.00 -4.39 -42.98
N GLY A 17 31.06 -5.03 -43.47
CA GLY A 17 31.88 -5.94 -42.69
C GLY A 17 32.18 -5.29 -41.35
N VAL A 18 31.78 -5.96 -40.27
CA VAL A 18 32.09 -5.54 -38.91
C VAL A 18 33.60 -5.35 -38.85
N PRO A 19 34.12 -4.12 -38.66
CA PRO A 19 35.54 -3.96 -38.49
C PRO A 19 35.91 -4.74 -37.23
N SER A 20 36.71 -5.79 -37.38
CA SER A 20 37.23 -6.65 -36.29
C SER A 20 38.22 -5.91 -35.36
N GLY A 21 38.14 -4.58 -35.28
CA GLY A 21 38.96 -3.74 -34.42
C GLY A 21 38.30 -3.56 -33.06
N ASN A 22 38.98 -4.02 -32.00
CA ASN A 22 38.69 -3.84 -30.57
C ASN A 22 37.44 -2.97 -30.27
N LEU A 23 36.28 -3.63 -30.27
CA LEU A 23 34.93 -3.10 -30.07
C LEU A 23 34.62 -2.94 -28.57
N CYS A 24 35.52 -2.28 -27.84
CA CYS A 24 35.48 -2.19 -26.37
C CYS A 24 35.68 -3.57 -25.71
N SER A 25 36.64 -4.37 -26.19
CA SER A 25 36.89 -5.71 -25.65
C SER A 25 37.31 -5.69 -24.18
N ALA A 26 37.99 -4.62 -23.74
CA ALA A 26 38.33 -4.39 -22.33
C ALA A 26 37.10 -4.17 -21.42
N LEU A 27 35.95 -3.85 -22.02
CA LEU A 27 34.64 -3.72 -21.35
C LEU A 27 33.69 -4.84 -21.80
N SER A 28 34.24 -6.02 -22.13
CA SER A 28 33.47 -7.19 -22.55
C SER A 28 32.49 -6.90 -23.69
N ASN A 29 32.86 -6.01 -24.62
CA ASN A 29 31.99 -5.51 -25.69
C ASN A 29 30.64 -4.99 -25.17
N CYS A 30 30.68 -4.20 -24.09
CA CYS A 30 29.53 -3.61 -23.42
C CYS A 30 28.52 -4.66 -22.90
N ASN A 31 28.99 -5.89 -22.65
CA ASN A 31 28.19 -7.04 -22.21
C ASN A 31 26.93 -7.30 -23.05
N GLY A 32 26.89 -6.83 -24.31
CA GLY A 32 25.70 -6.88 -25.16
C GLY A 32 24.56 -5.93 -24.74
N HIS A 33 24.76 -5.11 -23.71
CA HIS A 33 23.78 -4.17 -23.16
C HIS A 33 24.14 -2.70 -23.47
N GLY A 34 24.94 -2.48 -24.50
CA GLY A 34 25.30 -1.16 -24.94
C GLY A 34 25.96 -1.15 -26.30
N ARG A 35 26.11 0.05 -26.85
CA ARG A 35 26.82 0.30 -28.09
C ARG A 35 28.22 0.83 -27.77
N CYS A 36 29.25 0.15 -28.29
CA CYS A 36 30.63 0.62 -28.16
C CYS A 36 30.88 1.87 -29.03
N VAL A 37 31.48 2.90 -28.43
CA VAL A 37 32.05 4.03 -29.14
C VAL A 37 33.52 3.74 -29.41
N THR A 38 33.83 3.33 -30.64
CA THR A 38 35.14 2.77 -31.00
C THR A 38 36.30 3.77 -30.88
N ALA A 39 36.02 5.07 -31.01
CA ALA A 39 37.00 6.16 -30.88
C ALA A 39 37.46 6.37 -29.43
N SER A 40 36.52 6.36 -28.48
CA SER A 40 36.79 6.59 -27.04
C SER A 40 36.97 5.30 -26.24
N LYS A 41 36.69 4.13 -26.83
CA LYS A 41 36.67 2.83 -26.14
C LYS A 41 35.74 2.80 -24.91
N THR A 42 34.62 3.51 -25.00
CA THR A 42 33.58 3.57 -23.96
C THR A 42 32.27 2.96 -24.46
N CYS A 43 31.41 2.54 -23.52
CA CYS A 43 30.09 2.00 -23.83
C CYS A 43 28.99 3.05 -23.61
N ILE A 44 28.06 3.14 -24.55
CA ILE A 44 26.76 3.80 -24.37
C ILE A 44 25.76 2.70 -24.01
N CYS A 45 25.39 2.61 -22.74
CA CYS A 45 24.49 1.56 -22.24
C CYS A 45 23.03 1.78 -22.68
N PHE A 46 22.30 0.68 -22.82
CA PHE A 46 20.86 0.66 -23.04
C PHE A 46 20.09 0.94 -21.75
N GLU A 47 18.81 1.27 -21.86
CA GLU A 47 17.93 1.52 -20.70
C GLU A 47 17.86 0.30 -19.79
N GLY A 48 17.88 0.54 -18.48
CA GLY A 48 17.97 -0.51 -17.47
C GLY A 48 19.38 -1.05 -17.24
N TYR A 49 20.41 -0.53 -17.94
CA TYR A 49 21.82 -0.91 -17.78
C TYR A 49 22.76 0.29 -17.56
N GLY A 50 22.21 1.49 -17.35
CA GLY A 50 22.97 2.71 -17.11
C GLY A 50 22.94 3.68 -18.29
N ALA A 51 21.84 3.71 -19.06
CA ALA A 51 21.61 4.75 -20.05
C ALA A 51 21.58 6.15 -19.43
N THR A 52 21.67 7.20 -20.24
CA THR A 52 21.55 8.58 -19.74
C THR A 52 20.15 8.87 -19.17
N SER A 53 19.11 8.19 -19.65
CA SER A 53 17.73 8.28 -19.13
C SER A 53 17.54 7.56 -17.79
N ASP A 54 18.42 6.64 -17.42
CA ASP A 54 18.33 5.90 -16.16
C ASP A 54 18.67 6.80 -14.96
N ILE A 55 17.74 6.88 -14.02
CA ILE A 55 17.90 7.53 -12.71
C ILE A 55 18.47 6.49 -11.74
N THR A 56 19.78 6.55 -11.51
CA THR A 56 20.49 5.55 -10.71
C THR A 56 21.72 6.15 -10.03
N SER A 57 22.05 5.61 -8.86
CA SER A 57 23.26 5.97 -8.13
C SER A 57 24.54 5.42 -8.77
N TYR A 58 24.44 4.40 -9.62
CA TYR A 58 25.59 3.74 -10.23
C TYR A 58 25.30 3.29 -11.66
N LYS A 59 26.19 3.66 -12.59
CA LYS A 59 26.17 3.24 -14.00
C LYS A 59 27.44 2.45 -14.28
N SER A 60 27.31 1.17 -14.60
CA SER A 60 28.47 0.33 -14.85
C SER A 60 29.12 0.70 -16.19
N PRO A 61 30.44 0.95 -16.25
CA PRO A 61 31.11 1.38 -17.49
C PRO A 61 31.02 0.38 -18.64
N ASP A 62 30.80 -0.90 -18.34
CA ASP A 62 30.70 -1.99 -19.31
C ASP A 62 29.25 -2.46 -19.54
N CYS A 63 28.26 -1.76 -18.97
CA CYS A 63 26.83 -2.11 -19.05
C CYS A 63 26.48 -3.50 -18.48
N SER A 64 27.32 -4.08 -17.61
CA SER A 64 27.07 -5.40 -17.02
C SER A 64 26.01 -5.40 -15.91
N LYS A 65 25.73 -4.24 -15.31
CA LYS A 65 24.86 -4.11 -14.13
C LYS A 65 23.51 -3.52 -14.49
N ARG A 66 22.47 -4.06 -13.88
CA ARG A 66 21.11 -3.52 -13.98
C ARG A 66 20.97 -2.23 -13.19
N VAL A 67 20.06 -1.39 -13.66
CA VAL A 67 19.50 -0.26 -12.94
C VAL A 67 18.13 -0.65 -12.40
N CYS A 68 17.82 -0.20 -11.19
CA CYS A 68 16.51 -0.44 -10.61
C CYS A 68 15.53 0.71 -10.91
N PRO A 69 14.22 0.44 -10.84
CA PRO A 69 13.21 1.48 -10.97
C PRO A 69 13.44 2.63 -10.00
N SER A 70 13.23 3.84 -10.50
CA SER A 70 13.20 5.05 -9.68
C SER A 70 11.76 5.44 -9.37
N GLY A 71 11.51 5.98 -8.20
CA GLY A 71 10.23 6.57 -7.81
C GLY A 71 10.45 7.88 -7.08
N PRO A 72 9.39 8.63 -6.76
CA PRO A 72 9.49 9.81 -5.92
C PRO A 72 10.21 9.46 -4.60
N SER A 73 11.18 10.28 -4.21
CA SER A 73 11.99 10.04 -3.02
C SER A 73 11.17 10.19 -1.73
N TRP A 74 11.49 9.38 -0.72
CA TRP A 74 11.01 9.56 0.66
C TRP A 74 11.87 10.53 1.48
N ALA A 75 13.16 10.64 1.18
CA ALA A 75 14.13 11.43 1.94
C ALA A 75 14.71 12.62 1.14
N GLY A 76 14.12 12.94 0.00
CA GLY A 76 14.64 13.91 -0.95
C GLY A 76 14.47 15.34 -0.46
N ILE A 77 15.56 16.09 -0.47
CA ILE A 77 15.58 17.49 -0.07
C ILE A 77 14.78 18.32 -1.10
N PRO A 78 13.84 19.19 -0.67
CA PRO A 78 13.13 20.09 -1.57
C PRO A 78 14.09 20.97 -2.35
N THR A 79 13.88 21.06 -3.67
CA THR A 79 14.72 21.88 -4.58
C THR A 79 14.12 23.26 -4.83
N ALA A 80 12.82 23.43 -4.55
CA ALA A 80 12.12 24.71 -4.56
C ALA A 80 10.90 24.66 -3.63
N ALA A 81 10.25 25.81 -3.41
CA ALA A 81 9.11 25.93 -2.49
C ALA A 81 7.97 24.92 -2.75
N ASN A 82 7.72 24.57 -4.02
CA ASN A 82 6.70 23.62 -4.45
C ASN A 82 7.29 22.44 -5.23
N SER A 83 8.57 22.11 -5.00
CA SER A 83 9.25 21.01 -5.68
C SER A 83 10.01 20.18 -4.65
N ALA A 84 9.39 19.08 -4.25
CA ALA A 84 9.94 18.08 -3.34
C ALA A 84 9.80 16.68 -3.95
N HIS A 85 10.36 15.67 -3.29
CA HIS A 85 10.30 14.26 -3.72
C HIS A 85 10.82 14.01 -5.15
N PRO A 86 12.06 14.43 -5.48
CA PRO A 86 12.65 14.11 -6.78
C PRO A 86 12.66 12.60 -7.01
N ARG A 87 12.64 12.17 -8.28
CA ARG A 87 12.78 10.73 -8.57
C ARG A 87 14.18 10.26 -8.24
N THR A 88 14.27 9.14 -7.55
CA THR A 88 15.51 8.49 -7.10
C THR A 88 15.37 6.98 -7.19
N GLU A 89 16.49 6.28 -7.34
CA GLU A 89 16.54 4.83 -7.40
C GLU A 89 15.97 4.22 -6.12
N CYS A 90 15.02 3.29 -6.27
CA CYS A 90 14.31 2.67 -5.14
C CYS A 90 13.70 3.68 -4.13
N SER A 91 13.32 4.88 -4.59
CA SER A 91 12.65 5.91 -3.79
C SER A 91 13.38 6.31 -2.49
N ASP A 92 14.69 6.05 -2.39
CA ASP A 92 15.49 6.16 -1.15
C ASP A 92 15.00 5.25 -0.01
N ALA A 93 14.14 4.29 -0.31
CA ALA A 93 13.52 3.37 0.64
C ALA A 93 13.81 1.89 0.31
N GLY A 94 14.96 1.65 -0.32
CA GLY A 94 15.42 0.31 -0.61
C GLY A 94 16.79 0.33 -1.24
N TYR A 95 17.28 -0.87 -1.53
CA TYR A 95 18.58 -1.08 -2.18
C TYR A 95 18.37 -1.80 -3.51
N CYS A 96 19.10 -1.34 -4.52
CA CYS A 96 19.00 -1.92 -5.85
C CYS A 96 19.79 -3.22 -5.94
N ASP A 97 19.12 -4.35 -6.22
CA ASP A 97 19.78 -5.56 -6.65
C ASP A 97 20.19 -5.42 -8.12
N ARG A 98 21.49 -5.17 -8.33
CA ARG A 98 22.10 -4.94 -9.64
C ARG A 98 22.13 -6.17 -10.55
N SER A 99 21.86 -7.36 -10.02
CA SER A 99 21.79 -8.59 -10.82
C SER A 99 20.42 -8.77 -11.49
N SER A 100 19.35 -8.39 -10.78
CA SER A 100 17.96 -8.52 -11.25
C SER A 100 17.38 -7.20 -11.79
N GLY A 101 17.90 -6.06 -11.33
CA GLY A 101 17.32 -4.74 -11.55
C GLY A 101 16.07 -4.50 -10.72
N GLN A 102 15.90 -5.22 -9.60
CA GLN A 102 14.77 -5.06 -8.69
C GLN A 102 15.18 -4.36 -7.40
N CYS A 103 14.32 -3.49 -6.89
CA CYS A 103 14.51 -2.89 -5.58
C CYS A 103 14.15 -3.88 -4.47
N ARG A 104 15.03 -4.00 -3.48
CA ARG A 104 14.74 -4.64 -2.20
C ARG A 104 14.36 -3.56 -1.21
N CYS A 105 13.07 -3.45 -0.94
CA CYS A 105 12.54 -2.39 -0.08
C CYS A 105 12.89 -2.59 1.38
N PHE A 106 13.04 -1.47 2.10
CA PHE A 106 13.12 -1.50 3.56
C PHE A 106 11.76 -1.89 4.16
N ALA A 107 11.78 -2.32 5.42
CA ALA A 107 10.55 -2.70 6.12
C ALA A 107 9.53 -1.54 6.10
N GLY A 108 8.27 -1.87 5.80
CA GLY A 108 7.20 -0.88 5.66
C GLY A 108 7.09 -0.24 4.29
N TYR A 109 8.02 -0.48 3.36
CA TYR A 109 7.95 0.03 1.99
C TYR A 109 7.68 -1.07 0.97
N ASP A 110 6.99 -0.71 -0.10
CA ASP A 110 6.56 -1.61 -1.16
C ASP A 110 6.48 -0.89 -2.52
N GLY A 111 6.24 -1.65 -3.59
CA GLY A 111 6.24 -1.21 -4.97
C GLY A 111 7.57 -1.47 -5.68
N ALA A 112 7.54 -1.46 -7.01
CA ALA A 112 8.71 -1.77 -7.84
C ALA A 112 9.92 -0.87 -7.57
N ALA A 113 9.68 0.35 -7.10
CA ALA A 113 10.69 1.32 -6.68
C ALA A 113 10.63 1.63 -5.17
N CYS A 114 9.94 0.84 -4.35
CA CYS A 114 9.72 1.15 -2.92
C CYS A 114 9.00 2.50 -2.67
N GLN A 115 8.22 2.94 -3.66
CA GLN A 115 7.65 4.29 -3.69
C GLN A 115 6.39 4.46 -2.84
N ARG A 116 5.82 3.35 -2.36
CA ARG A 116 4.64 3.34 -1.48
C ARG A 116 4.95 2.70 -0.14
N TYR A 117 4.25 3.13 0.89
CA TYR A 117 4.23 2.48 2.19
C TYR A 117 3.29 1.27 2.11
N ALA A 118 3.71 0.14 2.67
CA ALA A 118 2.92 -1.08 2.72
C ALA A 118 1.88 -1.01 3.84
N CYS A 119 0.74 -1.67 3.66
CA CYS A 119 -0.16 -1.90 4.79
C CYS A 119 0.53 -2.78 5.83
N PRO A 120 0.53 -2.38 7.11
CA PRO A 120 1.06 -3.20 8.19
C PRO A 120 0.46 -4.61 8.16
N ASN A 121 1.33 -5.63 8.19
CA ASN A 121 0.97 -7.06 8.13
C ASN A 121 -0.03 -7.44 7.01
N GLY A 122 -0.12 -6.67 5.93
CA GLY A 122 -1.12 -6.90 4.88
C GLY A 122 -2.57 -6.87 5.39
N CYS A 123 -2.85 -6.04 6.38
CA CYS A 123 -4.14 -5.98 7.07
C CYS A 123 -4.56 -7.30 7.73
N SER A 124 -3.57 -8.15 8.06
CA SER A 124 -3.73 -9.43 8.77
C SER A 124 -4.75 -10.39 8.16
N GLY A 125 -5.13 -10.20 6.88
CA GLY A 125 -6.20 -10.95 6.23
C GLY A 125 -7.62 -10.59 6.70
N HIS A 126 -7.78 -9.50 7.45
CA HIS A 126 -9.04 -9.02 8.03
C HIS A 126 -9.35 -7.58 7.65
N GLY A 127 -8.88 -7.16 6.47
CA GLY A 127 -9.18 -5.84 5.93
C GLY A 127 -8.62 -5.63 4.54
N GLN A 128 -9.00 -4.51 3.96
CA GLN A 128 -8.56 -4.07 2.65
C GLN A 128 -7.40 -3.08 2.77
N CYS A 129 -6.31 -3.37 2.07
CA CYS A 129 -5.18 -2.46 1.95
C CYS A 129 -5.46 -1.42 0.86
N VAL A 130 -5.69 -0.17 1.25
CA VAL A 130 -6.11 0.90 0.34
C VAL A 130 -5.21 2.13 0.48
N SER A 131 -5.07 2.90 -0.60
CA SER A 131 -4.35 4.18 -0.55
C SER A 131 -5.13 5.21 0.26
N MET A 132 -4.48 6.27 0.72
CA MET A 132 -5.17 7.37 1.43
C MET A 132 -6.25 8.01 0.56
N GLN A 133 -6.04 8.10 -0.77
CA GLN A 133 -7.05 8.58 -1.71
C GLN A 133 -8.31 7.73 -1.65
N ALA A 134 -8.18 6.41 -1.80
CA ALA A 134 -9.31 5.50 -1.77
C ALA A 134 -9.97 5.49 -0.39
N MET A 135 -9.17 5.50 0.69
CA MET A 135 -9.67 5.52 2.06
C MET A 135 -10.54 6.74 2.34
N ALA A 136 -10.22 7.91 1.79
CA ALA A 136 -11.01 9.13 1.96
C ALA A 136 -12.46 8.98 1.45
N GLU A 137 -12.63 8.29 0.32
CA GLU A 137 -13.92 8.11 -0.37
C GLU A 137 -14.76 6.96 0.19
N LEU A 138 -14.09 5.97 0.80
CA LEU A 138 -14.74 4.77 1.32
C LEU A 138 -15.60 5.08 2.55
N THR A 139 -16.91 4.90 2.42
CA THR A 139 -17.86 5.09 3.52
C THR A 139 -17.62 4.14 4.68
N ASN A 140 -17.02 2.96 4.44
CA ASN A 140 -16.66 2.01 5.49
C ASN A 140 -15.29 2.27 6.13
N ALA A 141 -14.48 3.21 5.60
CA ALA A 141 -13.20 3.58 6.20
C ALA A 141 -13.37 4.54 7.40
N ALA A 142 -14.33 5.46 7.31
CA ALA A 142 -14.72 6.35 8.38
C ALA A 142 -16.26 6.40 8.53
N PRO A 143 -16.91 5.27 8.89
CA PRO A 143 -18.37 5.09 8.78
C PRO A 143 -19.22 5.97 9.71
N LEU A 144 -18.59 6.72 10.60
CA LEU A 144 -19.24 7.64 11.53
C LEU A 144 -19.19 9.10 11.06
N SER A 145 -18.50 9.38 9.95
CA SER A 145 -18.37 10.71 9.37
C SER A 145 -18.72 10.70 7.89
N ALA A 146 -19.03 11.87 7.34
CA ALA A 146 -19.14 12.01 5.89
C ALA A 146 -17.80 11.66 5.23
N ALA A 147 -17.87 10.94 4.11
CA ALA A 147 -16.69 10.68 3.29
C ALA A 147 -16.04 12.01 2.88
N THR A 148 -14.70 12.00 2.83
CA THR A 148 -13.91 13.15 2.37
C THR A 148 -13.25 12.81 1.04
N THR A 149 -12.50 13.74 0.47
CA THR A 149 -11.77 13.49 -0.78
C THR A 149 -10.38 14.11 -0.70
N TYR A 150 -9.44 13.51 -1.41
CA TYR A 150 -8.21 14.19 -1.76
C TYR A 150 -8.50 15.16 -2.93
N ALA A 151 -8.16 16.43 -2.77
CA ALA A 151 -8.37 17.46 -3.79
C ALA A 151 -7.03 18.09 -4.21
N GLY A 152 -6.77 18.11 -5.52
CA GLY A 152 -5.56 18.72 -6.11
C GLY A 152 -4.74 17.74 -6.96
N ALA A 153 -3.60 18.22 -7.47
CA ALA A 153 -2.71 17.41 -8.29
C ALA A 153 -1.73 16.61 -7.41
N GLU A 154 -1.51 15.35 -7.76
CA GLU A 154 -0.59 14.46 -7.03
C GLU A 154 0.82 15.03 -6.96
N ALA A 155 1.28 15.68 -8.04
CA ALA A 155 2.64 16.21 -8.12
C ALA A 155 2.90 17.40 -7.18
N THR A 156 1.86 18.03 -6.61
CA THR A 156 2.01 19.30 -5.88
C THR A 156 1.26 19.34 -4.55
N THR A 157 0.04 18.84 -4.50
CA THR A 157 -0.91 19.10 -3.41
C THR A 157 -1.24 17.83 -2.63
N THR A 158 -1.26 16.69 -3.32
CA THR A 158 -1.74 15.41 -2.78
C THR A 158 -0.71 14.30 -3.01
N TRP A 159 0.57 14.60 -2.80
CA TRP A 159 1.69 13.71 -3.12
C TRP A 159 1.66 12.37 -2.39
N ASP A 160 1.01 12.32 -1.23
CA ASP A 160 0.86 11.17 -0.35
C ASP A 160 -0.33 10.27 -0.72
N GLN A 161 -1.27 10.79 -1.52
CA GLN A 161 -2.59 10.18 -1.76
C GLN A 161 -2.52 8.72 -2.27
N ASN A 162 -1.51 8.42 -3.11
CA ASN A 162 -1.25 7.09 -3.68
C ASN A 162 0.09 6.50 -3.23
N ARG A 163 0.68 7.06 -2.17
CA ARG A 163 1.96 6.60 -1.61
C ARG A 163 1.82 6.08 -0.19
N ILE A 164 0.83 6.55 0.56
CA ILE A 164 0.52 6.05 1.89
C ILE A 164 -0.68 5.13 1.80
N PHE A 165 -0.56 3.95 2.40
CA PHE A 165 -1.61 2.94 2.43
C PHE A 165 -1.97 2.62 3.88
N GLY A 166 -3.23 2.26 4.09
CA GLY A 166 -3.74 1.84 5.38
C GLY A 166 -4.80 0.75 5.21
N CYS A 167 -5.23 0.20 6.34
CA CYS A 167 -6.20 -0.88 6.37
C CYS A 167 -7.61 -0.36 6.69
N VAL A 168 -8.58 -0.77 5.87
CA VAL A 168 -10.01 -0.68 6.22
C VAL A 168 -10.45 -2.05 6.68
N CYS A 169 -10.73 -2.19 7.97
CA CYS A 169 -10.96 -3.49 8.59
C CYS A 169 -12.35 -4.05 8.30
N ASP A 170 -12.41 -5.38 8.15
CA ASP A 170 -13.64 -6.09 7.85
C ASP A 170 -14.59 -6.14 9.05
N SER A 171 -15.89 -6.24 8.76
CA SER A 171 -16.92 -6.38 9.78
C SER A 171 -18.04 -7.27 9.27
N SER A 172 -18.46 -8.24 10.09
CA SER A 172 -19.65 -9.07 9.82
C SER A 172 -20.98 -8.37 10.08
N TRP A 173 -20.94 -7.14 10.59
CA TRP A 173 -22.10 -6.29 10.79
C TRP A 173 -21.88 -4.90 10.19
N ASP A 174 -22.97 -4.24 9.83
CA ASP A 174 -22.93 -2.88 9.30
C ASP A 174 -22.42 -1.89 10.34
N VAL A 175 -21.46 -1.06 9.93
CA VAL A 175 -20.87 -0.02 10.76
C VAL A 175 -21.40 1.33 10.32
N GLY A 176 -21.91 2.12 11.26
CA GLY A 176 -22.46 3.45 10.98
C GLY A 176 -23.39 3.97 12.06
N LEU A 177 -24.12 5.04 11.72
CA LEU A 177 -25.00 5.78 12.62
C LEU A 177 -26.49 5.48 12.43
N ALA A 178 -26.89 4.73 11.41
CA ALA A 178 -28.29 4.42 11.15
C ALA A 178 -28.85 3.37 12.12
N ALA A 179 -30.17 3.23 12.15
CA ALA A 179 -30.86 2.21 12.93
C ALA A 179 -30.34 0.79 12.62
N GLY A 180 -30.03 0.00 13.65
CA GLY A 180 -29.52 -1.36 13.52
C GLY A 180 -28.02 -1.49 13.26
N GLN A 181 -27.36 -0.42 12.79
CA GLN A 181 -25.90 -0.38 12.60
C GLN A 181 -25.17 -0.24 13.94
N ARG A 182 -23.89 -0.63 13.97
CA ARG A 182 -23.01 -0.45 15.13
C ARG A 182 -21.99 0.64 14.89
N GLN A 183 -21.62 1.38 15.93
CA GLN A 183 -20.60 2.44 15.82
C GLN A 183 -19.15 1.92 15.81
N SER A 184 -18.94 0.62 15.66
CA SER A 184 -17.59 0.03 15.64
C SER A 184 -17.57 -1.23 14.79
N SER A 185 -16.50 -1.42 14.02
CA SER A 185 -16.24 -2.62 13.24
C SER A 185 -15.86 -3.81 14.12
N GLN A 186 -15.97 -5.03 13.56
CA GLN A 186 -15.53 -6.26 14.21
C GLN A 186 -14.02 -6.33 14.36
N TRP A 187 -13.29 -6.18 13.25
CA TRP A 187 -11.84 -6.11 13.25
C TRP A 187 -11.40 -4.66 13.38
N PHE A 188 -10.30 -4.43 14.10
CA PHE A 188 -9.77 -3.11 14.37
C PHE A 188 -8.26 -3.13 14.62
N GLY A 189 -7.68 -1.95 14.83
CA GLY A 189 -6.24 -1.75 14.90
C GLY A 189 -5.66 -1.33 13.55
N ALA A 190 -4.39 -0.91 13.54
CA ALA A 190 -3.75 -0.37 12.35
C ALA A 190 -3.58 -1.41 11.22
N ASP A 191 -3.55 -2.69 11.58
CA ASP A 191 -3.37 -3.83 10.69
C ASP A 191 -4.53 -4.83 10.76
N CYS A 192 -5.65 -4.45 11.37
CA CYS A 192 -6.82 -5.32 11.56
C CYS A 192 -6.55 -6.66 12.28
N SER A 193 -5.47 -6.74 13.07
CA SER A 193 -5.14 -7.96 13.83
C SER A 193 -5.97 -8.16 15.10
N LEU A 194 -6.70 -7.13 15.54
CA LEU A 194 -7.49 -7.18 16.77
C LEU A 194 -8.98 -7.36 16.46
N MET A 195 -9.64 -8.20 17.25
CA MET A 195 -11.05 -8.56 17.11
C MET A 195 -11.84 -8.14 18.34
N ARG A 196 -12.93 -7.40 18.14
CA ARG A 196 -13.85 -7.09 19.23
C ARG A 196 -14.59 -8.33 19.72
N CYS A 197 -14.91 -8.34 21.00
CA CYS A 197 -15.62 -9.42 21.63
C CYS A 197 -17.14 -9.34 21.42
N PRO A 198 -17.89 -10.39 21.75
CA PRO A 198 -19.35 -10.32 21.78
C PRO A 198 -19.84 -9.16 22.65
N SER A 199 -20.70 -8.33 22.04
CA SER A 199 -21.31 -7.20 22.72
C SER A 199 -22.54 -7.63 23.52
N GLY A 200 -22.88 -6.88 24.56
CA GLY A 200 -24.16 -6.99 25.24
C GLY A 200 -24.39 -5.85 26.22
N ASP A 201 -25.61 -5.78 26.74
CA ASP A 201 -26.01 -4.83 27.78
C ASP A 201 -25.44 -5.26 29.14
N ASP A 202 -25.15 -4.30 30.02
CA ASP A 202 -24.67 -4.57 31.37
C ASP A 202 -25.84 -4.95 32.29
N PRO A 203 -25.94 -6.21 32.77
CA PRO A 203 -27.10 -6.66 33.55
C PRO A 203 -27.22 -6.03 34.94
N MET A 204 -26.26 -5.19 35.37
CA MET A 204 -26.31 -4.52 36.68
C MET A 204 -26.72 -3.05 36.60
N THR A 205 -26.91 -2.51 35.41
CA THR A 205 -27.34 -1.12 35.23
C THR A 205 -28.80 -1.10 34.80
N THR A 206 -29.45 0.04 34.97
CA THR A 206 -30.81 0.29 34.46
C THR A 206 -30.78 0.97 33.09
N VAL A 207 -29.59 1.21 32.55
CA VAL A 207 -29.37 1.94 31.30
C VAL A 207 -28.89 0.93 30.29
N ASP A 208 -29.52 0.88 29.12
CA ASP A 208 -29.01 0.04 28.02
C ASP A 208 -27.75 0.69 27.44
N GLU A 209 -26.57 0.14 27.72
CA GLU A 209 -25.30 0.66 27.16
C GLU A 209 -25.16 0.34 25.68
N THR A 210 -25.93 -0.61 25.14
CA THR A 210 -25.93 -0.93 23.72
C THR A 210 -26.78 0.02 22.88
N ASP A 211 -27.67 0.79 23.50
CA ASP A 211 -28.45 1.82 22.81
C ASP A 211 -27.59 3.08 22.55
N CYS A 212 -27.28 3.35 21.29
CA CYS A 212 -26.56 4.55 20.85
C CYS A 212 -27.48 5.57 20.15
N GLY A 213 -28.80 5.38 20.20
CA GLY A 213 -29.76 6.33 19.67
C GLY A 213 -29.65 7.70 20.34
N GLY A 214 -29.46 8.75 19.55
CA GLY A 214 -29.28 10.11 20.04
C GLY A 214 -27.95 10.38 20.76
N LYS A 215 -27.04 9.40 20.82
CA LYS A 215 -25.72 9.54 21.45
C LYS A 215 -24.67 9.93 20.39
N LEU A 216 -23.79 10.87 20.75
CA LEU A 216 -22.66 11.26 19.93
C LEU A 216 -21.67 10.09 19.85
N ALA A 217 -21.24 9.72 18.65
CA ALA A 217 -20.29 8.63 18.50
C ALA A 217 -18.90 9.03 19.04
N PRO A 218 -18.14 8.07 19.61
CA PRO A 218 -16.79 8.33 20.13
C PRO A 218 -15.90 9.02 19.08
N GLY A 219 -15.17 10.06 19.49
CA GLY A 219 -14.36 10.89 18.59
C GLY A 219 -15.09 12.11 18.00
N GLY A 220 -16.35 12.35 18.38
CA GLY A 220 -17.09 13.56 17.99
C GLY A 220 -17.66 13.51 16.58
N VAL A 221 -17.82 12.32 16.03
CA VAL A 221 -18.19 12.08 14.63
C VAL A 221 -19.66 11.64 14.53
N GLY A 222 -20.56 12.62 14.45
CA GLY A 222 -22.00 12.39 14.25
C GLY A 222 -22.75 11.80 15.45
N THR A 223 -24.07 11.74 15.34
CA THR A 223 -24.99 11.27 16.38
C THR A 223 -25.78 10.09 15.84
N GLY A 224 -25.88 9.01 16.62
CA GLY A 224 -26.65 7.83 16.23
C GLY A 224 -28.15 8.15 16.03
N GLU A 225 -28.73 7.64 14.96
CA GLU A 225 -30.18 7.65 14.77
C GLU A 225 -30.87 6.73 15.79
N THR A 226 -32.18 6.91 15.99
CA THR A 226 -32.97 6.03 16.86
C THR A 226 -32.78 4.56 16.46
N GLY A 227 -32.35 3.72 17.41
CA GLY A 227 -32.07 2.30 17.17
C GLY A 227 -30.65 1.97 16.68
N ASN A 228 -29.76 2.97 16.58
CA ASN A 228 -28.33 2.75 16.39
C ASN A 228 -27.70 2.08 17.63
N LYS A 229 -26.65 1.29 17.44
CA LYS A 229 -26.09 0.44 18.49
C LYS A 229 -24.65 0.81 18.86
N CYS A 230 -24.38 0.89 20.15
CA CYS A 230 -23.02 0.91 20.67
C CYS A 230 -22.44 -0.51 20.64
N HIS A 231 -21.11 -0.61 20.74
CA HIS A 231 -20.43 -1.88 20.93
C HIS A 231 -19.81 -1.93 22.32
N ILE A 232 -20.30 -2.83 23.17
CA ILE A 232 -19.92 -2.96 24.57
C ILE A 232 -19.29 -4.33 24.77
N ASP A 233 -17.96 -4.38 24.65
CA ASP A 233 -17.19 -5.61 24.79
C ASP A 233 -17.51 -6.31 26.12
N CYS A 234 -17.96 -7.57 26.03
CA CYS A 234 -18.25 -8.42 27.19
C CYS A 234 -19.23 -7.80 28.21
N SER A 235 -20.19 -6.99 27.77
CA SER A 235 -21.22 -6.39 28.64
C SER A 235 -20.66 -5.62 29.84
N ASN A 236 -19.44 -5.10 29.76
CA ASN A 236 -18.70 -4.54 30.91
C ASN A 236 -18.53 -5.52 32.10
N ARG A 237 -18.76 -6.82 31.88
CA ARG A 237 -18.75 -7.89 32.88
C ARG A 237 -17.80 -9.02 32.54
N GLY A 238 -16.83 -8.74 31.68
CA GLY A 238 -15.71 -9.61 31.42
C GLY A 238 -14.53 -8.85 30.83
N LYS A 239 -13.40 -9.55 30.72
CA LYS A 239 -12.23 -9.07 29.99
C LYS A 239 -12.25 -9.63 28.58
N CYS A 240 -12.14 -8.76 27.59
CA CYS A 240 -11.97 -9.18 26.20
C CYS A 240 -10.52 -9.58 25.92
N ASP A 241 -10.31 -10.75 25.33
CA ASP A 241 -9.08 -11.08 24.62
C ASP A 241 -9.22 -10.66 23.16
N TYR A 242 -8.65 -9.51 22.80
CA TYR A 242 -8.74 -8.96 21.45
C TYR A 242 -7.99 -9.78 20.39
N THR A 243 -7.17 -10.76 20.76
CA THR A 243 -6.53 -11.64 19.76
C THR A 243 -7.47 -12.74 19.29
N THR A 244 -8.42 -13.15 20.14
CA THR A 244 -9.38 -14.22 19.84
C THR A 244 -10.82 -13.73 19.71
N GLY A 245 -11.11 -12.50 20.16
CA GLY A 245 -12.46 -11.95 20.26
C GLY A 245 -13.32 -12.69 21.29
N THR A 246 -12.72 -13.26 22.34
CA THR A 246 -13.45 -14.03 23.36
C THR A 246 -13.48 -13.34 24.72
N CYS A 247 -14.59 -13.50 25.44
CA CYS A 247 -14.79 -12.92 26.76
C CYS A 247 -14.40 -13.89 27.89
N ALA A 248 -13.60 -13.40 28.83
CA ALA A 248 -13.43 -14.03 30.14
C ALA A 248 -14.31 -13.29 31.17
N CYS A 249 -15.45 -13.88 31.52
CA CYS A 249 -16.42 -13.24 32.40
C CYS A 249 -15.92 -13.13 33.85
N PHE A 250 -16.31 -12.03 34.51
CA PHE A 250 -16.08 -11.84 35.94
C PHE A 250 -16.98 -12.78 36.76
N SER A 251 -16.59 -13.00 38.02
CA SER A 251 -17.34 -13.86 38.94
C SER A 251 -18.80 -13.42 39.04
N GLY A 252 -19.72 -14.38 38.91
CA GLY A 252 -21.15 -14.13 38.91
C GLY A 252 -21.77 -13.78 37.57
N PHE A 253 -20.97 -13.71 36.49
CA PHE A 253 -21.45 -13.46 35.13
C PHE A 253 -21.06 -14.62 34.20
N TYR A 254 -21.92 -14.92 33.23
CA TYR A 254 -21.69 -15.99 32.26
C TYR A 254 -22.30 -15.69 30.88
N GLY A 255 -22.08 -16.60 29.93
CA GLY A 255 -22.46 -16.45 28.53
C GLY A 255 -21.31 -15.95 27.68
N SER A 256 -21.47 -15.97 26.35
CA SER A 256 -20.41 -15.59 25.42
C SER A 256 -20.04 -14.10 25.48
N ASN A 257 -20.93 -13.26 25.98
CA ASN A 257 -20.74 -11.81 26.17
C ASN A 257 -20.83 -11.37 27.64
N CYS A 258 -20.93 -12.31 28.61
CA CYS A 258 -21.05 -12.00 30.04
C CYS A 258 -22.30 -11.19 30.46
N ALA A 259 -23.34 -11.14 29.63
CA ALA A 259 -24.57 -10.40 29.92
C ALA A 259 -25.51 -11.11 30.92
N SER A 260 -25.23 -12.36 31.32
CA SER A 260 -26.12 -13.15 32.16
C SER A 260 -25.60 -13.29 33.59
N LEU A 261 -26.48 -13.06 34.57
CA LEU A 261 -26.18 -13.25 35.99
C LEU A 261 -26.31 -14.71 36.38
N SER A 262 -25.22 -15.26 36.92
CA SER A 262 -25.22 -16.61 37.49
C SER A 262 -26.25 -16.70 38.62
N PRO A 263 -27.19 -17.65 38.59
CA PRO A 263 -28.17 -17.82 39.66
C PRO A 263 -27.57 -18.41 40.95
N VAL A 264 -26.25 -18.62 40.99
CA VAL A 264 -25.55 -19.42 42.01
C VAL A 264 -24.62 -18.57 42.88
N VAL A 265 -24.82 -17.26 42.95
CA VAL A 265 -24.11 -16.34 43.85
C VAL A 265 -25.06 -15.70 44.84
#